data_AF-A0A1B9A0S4-F1
#
_entry.id   AF-A0A1B9A0S4-F1
#
_cell.length_a   1.000
_cell.length_b   1.000
_cell.length_c   1.000
_cell.angle_alpha   90.00
_cell.angle_beta   90.00
_cell.angle_gamma   90.00
#
_symmetry.space_group_name_H-M   'P 1'
#
loop_
_entity.id
_entity.type
_entity.pdbx_description
1 polymer ?
#
loop_
_entity_poly.entity_id
_entity_poly.type
_entity_poly.pdbx_seq_one_letter_code
_entity_poly.pdbx_strand_id
1 'polypeptide(L)'
;MAQKTIQSVRNSTLIDGIHLENNLLFNEKSIPLKKFKYKGDYIENVKIKKLLDKSFRSSFIEHLADIKTEDDELKSSFICQLLLLRIAELSDSNAFYILSEISKNESVSYNGIELYENLFIQMFLNDPYFFIQQSVKYNDSSLIDYILATSQTYFVDQDFLDMNLGYIKDKEPDVLLLKLEAQKEIKYLPLIKKIEGMPKVKVQLGPSFYTGFETINKDFVNVNSIFGKELIQKMNGTEKSYFKQHILISVQKFRVNSQQ
;
A
#
# COMPACT_ATOMS: atom_id res chain seq x y z
N MET A 1 -2.48 27.91 -18.67
CA MET A 1 -3.35 26.96 -17.94
C MET A 1 -2.66 26.27 -16.74
N ALA A 2 -1.33 26.17 -16.69
CA ALA A 2 -0.61 25.52 -15.57
C ALA A 2 -0.65 26.27 -14.21
N GLN A 3 -0.86 27.59 -14.19
CA GLN A 3 -0.89 28.37 -12.94
C GLN A 3 -2.17 28.19 -12.10
N LYS A 4 -3.31 27.80 -12.72
CA LYS A 4 -4.57 27.57 -11.98
C LYS A 4 -4.56 26.27 -11.17
N THR A 5 -3.84 25.24 -11.64
CA THR A 5 -3.79 23.92 -11.00
C THR A 5 -2.89 23.90 -9.75
N ILE A 6 -1.83 24.72 -9.71
CA ILE A 6 -0.91 24.78 -8.57
C ILE A 6 -1.49 25.62 -7.41
N GLN A 7 -2.33 26.60 -7.72
CA GLN A 7 -2.96 27.47 -6.71
C GLN A 7 -4.09 26.76 -5.96
N SER A 8 -4.80 25.80 -6.58
CA SER A 8 -5.94 25.11 -5.93
C SER A 8 -5.50 24.08 -4.88
N VAL A 9 -4.36 23.39 -5.07
CA VAL A 9 -3.82 22.42 -4.09
C VAL A 9 -3.33 23.10 -2.79
N ARG A 10 -2.97 24.39 -2.84
CA ARG A 10 -2.46 25.11 -1.65
C ARG A 10 -3.54 25.48 -0.63
N ASN A 11 -4.82 25.44 -1.02
CA ASN A 11 -5.93 25.76 -0.14
C ASN A 11 -6.89 24.59 0.09
N SER A 12 -6.62 23.43 -0.51
CA SER A 12 -7.46 22.26 -0.35
C SER A 12 -7.42 21.72 1.08
N THR A 13 -8.57 21.25 1.54
CA THR A 13 -8.73 20.48 2.77
C THR A 13 -8.40 19.01 2.53
N LEU A 14 -8.41 18.20 3.58
CA LEU A 14 -8.21 16.75 3.46
C LEU A 14 -9.32 16.09 2.64
N ILE A 15 -10.57 16.54 2.75
CA ILE A 15 -11.71 15.95 2.02
C ILE A 15 -11.86 16.43 0.57
N ASP A 16 -11.29 17.59 0.23
CA ASP A 16 -11.48 18.19 -1.09
C ASP A 16 -10.99 17.28 -2.23
N GLY A 17 -11.88 16.97 -3.17
CA GLY A 17 -11.60 16.16 -4.36
C GLY A 17 -11.74 14.65 -4.17
N ILE A 18 -12.10 14.18 -2.97
CA ILE A 18 -12.40 12.77 -2.68
C ILE A 18 -13.86 12.47 -2.99
N HIS A 19 -14.13 11.40 -3.74
CA HIS A 19 -15.49 10.96 -4.07
C HIS A 19 -15.94 9.83 -3.14
N LEU A 20 -16.52 10.19 -1.98
CA LEU A 20 -16.96 9.20 -1.00
C LEU A 20 -18.03 8.25 -1.53
N GLU A 21 -18.96 8.76 -2.36
CA GLU A 21 -20.10 8.02 -2.92
C GLU A 21 -19.73 6.83 -3.84
N ASN A 22 -18.47 6.78 -4.30
CA ASN A 22 -17.97 5.72 -5.19
C ASN A 22 -16.64 5.15 -4.66
N ASN A 23 -16.43 5.26 -3.35
CA ASN A 23 -15.19 4.86 -2.72
C ASN A 23 -15.02 3.34 -2.73
N LEU A 24 -13.98 2.87 -3.41
CA LEU A 24 -13.63 1.45 -3.54
C LEU A 24 -12.69 0.95 -2.43
N LEU A 25 -12.24 1.85 -1.54
CA LEU A 25 -11.33 1.55 -0.43
C LEU A 25 -12.07 1.32 0.89
N PHE A 26 -13.07 2.16 1.17
CA PHE A 26 -13.78 2.18 2.45
C PHE A 26 -15.27 2.28 2.21
N ASN A 27 -16.06 1.59 3.05
CA ASN A 27 -17.51 1.78 3.06
C ASN A 27 -17.81 3.22 3.52
N GLU A 28 -18.65 3.98 2.80
CA GLU A 28 -19.02 5.34 3.19
C GLU A 28 -19.49 5.46 4.64
N LYS A 29 -20.22 4.45 5.12
CA LYS A 29 -20.70 4.40 6.51
C LYS A 29 -19.58 4.22 7.54
N SER A 30 -18.37 3.88 7.10
CA SER A 30 -17.18 3.69 7.95
C SER A 30 -16.28 4.92 8.04
N ILE A 31 -16.55 5.98 7.28
CA ILE A 31 -15.76 7.23 7.32
C ILE A 31 -16.44 8.23 8.27
N PRO A 32 -15.86 8.51 9.45
CA PRO A 32 -16.49 9.32 10.51
C PRO A 32 -16.39 10.83 10.26
N LEU A 33 -16.99 11.32 9.16
CA LEU A 33 -17.09 12.75 8.88
C LEU A 33 -17.80 13.52 10.00
N LYS A 34 -17.38 14.75 10.24
CA LYS A 34 -17.92 15.69 11.24
C LYS A 34 -17.90 15.15 12.67
N LYS A 35 -17.05 14.15 12.96
CA LYS A 35 -16.89 13.56 14.29
C LYS A 35 -15.72 14.20 15.05
N PHE A 36 -14.52 14.15 14.46
CA PHE A 36 -13.28 14.54 15.14
C PHE A 36 -12.87 15.97 14.80
N LYS A 37 -12.39 16.72 15.80
CA LYS A 37 -11.97 18.12 15.66
C LYS A 37 -10.55 18.35 16.16
N TYR A 38 -9.81 19.19 15.43
CA TYR A 38 -8.53 19.73 15.84
C TYR A 38 -8.56 21.27 15.82
N LYS A 39 -8.27 21.90 16.96
CA LYS A 39 -8.27 23.37 17.12
C LYS A 39 -9.57 24.04 16.61
N GLY A 40 -10.71 23.39 16.83
CA GLY A 40 -12.04 23.88 16.46
C GLY A 40 -12.52 23.49 15.06
N ASP A 41 -11.61 23.10 14.16
CA ASP A 41 -11.94 22.63 12.81
C ASP A 41 -12.15 21.11 12.81
N TYR A 42 -13.10 20.60 12.02
CA TYR A 42 -13.19 19.15 11.79
C TYR A 42 -11.95 18.64 11.05
N ILE A 43 -11.47 17.44 11.40
CA ILE A 43 -10.23 16.88 10.83
C ILE A 43 -10.29 16.87 9.30
N GLU A 44 -11.40 16.45 8.70
CA GLU A 44 -11.54 16.40 7.24
C GLU A 44 -11.42 17.78 6.55
N ASN A 45 -11.65 18.87 7.30
CA ASN A 45 -11.57 20.24 6.82
C ASN A 45 -10.19 20.89 7.08
N VAL A 46 -9.25 20.17 7.69
CA VAL A 46 -7.89 20.68 7.90
C VAL A 46 -7.20 20.85 6.55
N LYS A 47 -6.63 22.04 6.33
CA LYS A 47 -5.92 22.38 5.08
C LYS A 47 -4.62 21.58 4.95
N ILE A 48 -4.40 20.97 3.78
CA ILE A 48 -3.17 20.24 3.46
C ILE A 48 -1.93 21.12 3.70
N LYS A 49 -1.97 22.39 3.27
CA LYS A 49 -0.86 23.33 3.48
C LYS A 49 -0.47 23.50 4.96
N LYS A 50 -1.43 23.44 5.90
CA LYS A 50 -1.13 23.50 7.34
C LYS A 50 -0.38 22.23 7.78
N LEU A 51 -0.78 21.05 7.30
CA LEU A 51 -0.11 19.79 7.60
C LEU A 51 1.28 19.66 6.97
N LEU A 52 1.60 20.46 5.94
CA LEU A 52 2.96 20.56 5.41
C LEU A 52 3.89 21.38 6.31
N ASP A 53 3.35 22.30 7.12
CA ASP A 53 4.13 23.02 8.13
C ASP A 53 4.53 22.09 9.27
N LYS A 54 5.83 22.04 9.58
CA LYS A 54 6.38 21.09 10.55
C LYS A 54 5.82 21.32 11.96
N SER A 55 5.70 22.57 12.41
CA SER A 55 5.21 22.87 13.76
C SER A 55 3.75 22.49 13.91
N PHE A 56 2.92 22.88 12.93
CA PHE A 56 1.52 22.50 12.92
C PHE A 56 1.35 20.97 12.86
N ARG A 57 2.10 20.28 11.99
CA ARG A 57 2.05 18.82 11.85
C ARG A 57 2.44 18.11 13.13
N SER A 58 3.52 18.53 13.81
CA SER A 58 3.91 17.93 15.09
C SER A 58 2.81 18.05 16.14
N SER A 59 2.24 19.24 16.33
CA SER A 59 1.11 19.42 17.25
C SER A 59 -0.18 18.71 16.80
N PHE A 60 -0.32 18.41 15.52
CA PHE A 60 -1.44 17.63 15.00
C PHE A 60 -1.24 16.13 15.32
N ILE A 61 -0.04 15.60 15.10
CA ILE A 61 0.33 14.22 15.46
C ILE A 61 0.18 13.98 16.97
N GLU A 62 0.63 14.92 17.80
CA GLU A 62 0.42 14.85 19.26
C GLU A 62 -1.07 14.75 19.63
N HIS A 63 -1.93 15.49 18.92
CA HIS A 63 -3.37 15.43 19.14
C HIS A 63 -3.99 14.09 18.69
N LEU A 64 -3.48 13.49 17.61
CA LEU A 64 -3.91 12.17 17.17
C LEU A 64 -3.49 11.08 18.18
N ALA A 65 -2.32 11.23 18.80
CA ALA A 65 -1.80 10.32 19.82
C ALA A 65 -2.49 10.47 21.19
N ASP A 66 -3.15 11.62 21.44
CA ASP A 66 -3.86 11.90 22.69
C ASP A 66 -5.22 11.19 22.73
N ILE A 67 -5.20 9.97 23.31
CA ILE A 67 -6.36 9.10 23.50
C ILE A 67 -6.92 9.33 24.91
N LYS A 68 -8.08 9.99 25.01
CA LYS A 68 -8.80 10.23 26.28
C LYS A 68 -10.07 9.40 26.41
N THR A 69 -10.58 8.91 25.28
CA THR A 69 -11.80 8.11 25.15
C THR A 69 -11.59 7.01 24.12
N GLU A 70 -12.39 5.93 24.16
CA GLU A 70 -12.35 4.87 23.14
C GLU A 70 -12.55 5.42 21.72
N ASP A 71 -13.40 6.44 21.58
CA ASP A 71 -13.63 7.11 20.30
C ASP A 71 -12.39 7.83 19.76
N ASP A 72 -11.47 8.26 20.63
CA ASP A 72 -10.26 8.96 20.21
C ASP A 72 -9.27 8.04 19.48
N GLU A 73 -9.32 6.72 19.72
CA GLU A 73 -8.52 5.72 19.00
C GLU A 73 -8.79 5.78 17.49
N LEU A 74 -10.00 6.18 17.10
CA LEU A 74 -10.43 6.27 15.71
C LEU A 74 -9.96 7.55 14.99
N LYS A 75 -9.34 8.51 15.68
CA LYS A 75 -8.80 9.73 15.03
C LYS A 75 -7.69 9.38 14.05
N SER A 76 -6.77 8.53 14.49
CA SER A 76 -5.60 8.07 13.73
C SER A 76 -6.03 7.26 12.51
N SER A 77 -7.01 6.38 12.68
CA SER A 77 -7.57 5.61 11.58
C SER A 77 -8.27 6.51 10.57
N PHE A 78 -9.08 7.48 11.03
CA PHE A 78 -9.78 8.42 10.16
C PHE A 78 -8.84 9.27 9.30
N ILE A 79 -7.78 9.85 9.88
CA ILE A 79 -6.82 10.63 9.09
C ILE A 79 -6.11 9.76 8.04
N CYS A 80 -5.77 8.52 8.40
CA CYS A 80 -5.15 7.58 7.47
C CYS A 80 -6.10 7.24 6.31
N GLN A 81 -7.39 7.02 6.58
CA GLN A 81 -8.40 6.81 5.54
C GLN A 81 -8.43 7.97 4.54
N LEU A 82 -8.51 9.21 5.04
CA LEU A 82 -8.53 10.41 4.19
C LEU A 82 -7.25 10.50 3.34
N LEU A 83 -6.08 10.32 3.94
CA LEU A 83 -4.81 10.40 3.22
C LEU A 83 -4.68 9.29 2.16
N LEU A 84 -5.09 8.06 2.47
CA LEU A 84 -5.11 6.94 1.53
C LEU A 84 -6.05 7.19 0.36
N LEU A 85 -7.23 7.75 0.62
CA LEU A 85 -8.17 8.15 -0.44
C LEU A 85 -7.56 9.18 -1.38
N ARG A 86 -6.89 10.21 -0.84
CA ARG A 86 -6.20 11.19 -1.67
C ARG A 86 -5.09 10.57 -2.52
N ILE A 87 -4.33 9.63 -1.96
CA ILE A 87 -3.28 8.93 -2.72
C ILE A 87 -3.91 8.11 -3.85
N ALA A 88 -4.97 7.34 -3.56
CA ALA A 88 -5.60 6.45 -4.53
C ALA A 88 -6.34 7.20 -5.64
N GLU A 89 -7.13 8.22 -5.32
CA GLU A 89 -7.98 8.93 -6.28
C GLU A 89 -7.26 10.08 -6.99
N LEU A 90 -6.34 10.76 -6.30
CA LEU A 90 -5.73 12.00 -6.77
C LEU A 90 -4.23 11.90 -7.04
N SER A 91 -3.61 10.74 -6.74
CA SER A 91 -2.15 10.59 -6.74
C SER A 91 -1.47 11.71 -5.93
N ASP A 92 -2.04 12.05 -4.77
CA ASP A 92 -1.62 13.23 -4.00
C ASP A 92 -0.29 13.01 -3.28
N SER A 93 0.76 13.60 -3.85
CA SER A 93 2.13 13.64 -3.32
C SER A 93 2.23 14.22 -1.90
N ASN A 94 1.42 15.25 -1.58
CA ASN A 94 1.42 15.82 -0.24
C ASN A 94 0.76 14.88 0.77
N ALA A 95 -0.31 14.17 0.36
CA ALA A 95 -0.93 13.17 1.21
C ALA A 95 0.03 12.03 1.53
N PHE A 96 0.81 11.55 0.55
CA PHE A 96 1.88 10.59 0.77
C PHE A 96 2.90 11.08 1.80
N TYR A 97 3.40 12.32 1.64
CA TYR A 97 4.36 12.88 2.58
C TYR A 97 3.79 12.98 4.00
N ILE A 98 2.57 13.49 4.15
CA ILE A 98 1.92 13.62 5.47
C ILE A 98 1.72 12.25 6.11
N LEU A 99 1.30 11.24 5.33
CA LEU A 99 1.13 9.87 5.80
C LEU A 99 2.45 9.26 6.28
N SER A 100 3.54 9.50 5.55
CA SER A 100 4.89 9.05 5.92
C SER A 100 5.40 9.74 7.19
N GLU A 101 5.04 11.01 7.41
CA GLU A 101 5.38 11.71 8.64
C GLU A 101 4.56 11.23 9.83
N ILE A 102 3.28 10.90 9.61
CA ILE A 102 2.38 10.36 10.63
C ILE A 102 2.83 8.96 11.05
N SER A 103 3.24 8.10 10.11
CA SER A 103 3.65 6.72 10.40
C SER A 103 4.89 6.61 11.30
N LYS A 104 5.64 7.70 11.48
CA LYS A 104 6.81 7.73 12.38
C LYS A 104 6.45 7.82 13.86
N ASN A 105 5.19 8.16 14.18
CA ASN A 105 4.70 8.11 15.56
C ASN A 105 4.06 6.75 15.81
N GLU A 106 4.63 5.97 16.72
CA GLU A 106 4.22 4.59 17.00
C GLU A 106 2.73 4.46 17.37
N SER A 107 2.23 5.32 18.28
CA SER A 107 0.83 5.27 18.72
C SER A 107 -0.15 5.60 17.59
N VAL A 108 0.18 6.59 16.75
CA VAL A 108 -0.66 6.96 15.61
C VAL A 108 -0.55 5.91 14.49
N SER A 109 0.62 5.31 14.30
CA SER A 109 0.85 4.23 13.34
C SER A 109 0.04 2.98 13.69
N TYR A 110 0.11 2.54 14.95
CA TYR A 110 -0.62 1.39 15.46
C TYR A 110 -2.14 1.54 15.27
N ASN A 111 -2.68 2.69 15.66
CA ASN A 111 -4.13 2.98 15.51
C ASN A 111 -4.53 3.51 14.12
N GLY A 112 -3.63 3.46 13.14
CA GLY A 112 -3.84 4.08 11.83
C GLY A 112 -3.31 3.24 10.68
N ILE A 113 -2.00 3.30 10.46
CA ILE A 113 -1.32 2.62 9.34
C ILE A 113 -1.52 1.11 9.40
N GLU A 114 -1.33 0.51 10.58
CA GLU A 114 -1.41 -0.95 10.75
C GLU A 114 -2.81 -1.51 10.49
N LEU A 115 -3.85 -0.76 10.84
CA LEU A 115 -5.24 -1.13 10.52
C LEU A 115 -5.52 -1.21 9.01
N TYR A 116 -4.67 -0.59 8.19
CA TYR A 116 -4.80 -0.54 6.74
C TYR A 116 -3.64 -1.21 5.99
N GLU A 117 -2.83 -2.02 6.66
CA GLU A 117 -1.67 -2.74 6.11
C GLU A 117 -1.97 -3.38 4.75
N ASN A 118 -3.03 -4.19 4.69
CA ASN A 118 -3.46 -4.88 3.48
C ASN A 118 -3.77 -3.92 2.33
N LEU A 119 -4.43 -2.79 2.62
CA LEU A 119 -4.74 -1.80 1.61
C LEU A 119 -3.48 -1.09 1.11
N PHE A 120 -2.52 -0.78 2.00
CA PHE A 120 -1.23 -0.21 1.63
C PHE A 120 -0.46 -1.11 0.64
N ILE A 121 -0.35 -2.40 0.94
CA ILE A 121 0.30 -3.38 0.05
C ILE A 121 -0.42 -3.40 -1.31
N GLN A 122 -1.75 -3.44 -1.31
CA GLN A 122 -2.54 -3.48 -2.54
C GLN A 122 -2.36 -2.22 -3.40
N MET A 123 -2.33 -1.04 -2.78
CA MET A 123 -2.06 0.22 -3.47
C MET A 123 -0.64 0.25 -4.07
N PHE A 124 0.35 -0.26 -3.34
CA PHE A 124 1.72 -0.37 -3.82
C PHE A 124 1.86 -1.34 -5.00
N LEU A 125 1.24 -2.52 -4.95
CA LEU A 125 1.26 -3.46 -6.08
C LEU A 125 0.54 -2.91 -7.32
N ASN A 126 -0.49 -2.08 -7.11
CA ASN A 126 -1.18 -1.42 -8.20
C ASN A 126 -0.30 -0.37 -8.89
N ASP A 127 0.33 0.53 -8.13
CA ASP A 127 1.18 1.60 -8.67
C ASP A 127 2.51 1.75 -7.90
N PRO A 128 3.47 0.83 -8.09
CA PRO A 128 4.74 0.91 -7.38
C PRO A 128 5.55 2.13 -7.80
N TYR A 129 5.32 2.67 -9.01
CA TYR A 129 6.04 3.84 -9.51
C TYR A 129 5.74 5.09 -8.66
N PHE A 130 4.47 5.33 -8.34
CA PHE A 130 4.08 6.46 -7.49
C PHE A 130 4.83 6.44 -6.16
N PHE A 131 4.80 5.30 -5.45
CA PHE A 131 5.45 5.16 -4.15
C PHE A 131 6.97 5.40 -4.25
N ILE A 132 7.63 4.81 -5.26
CA ILE A 132 9.07 5.01 -5.49
C ILE A 132 9.40 6.48 -5.75
N GLN A 133 8.65 7.11 -6.66
CA GLN A 133 8.84 8.51 -6.99
C GLN A 133 8.67 9.40 -5.76
N GLN A 134 7.64 9.18 -4.94
CA GLN A 134 7.41 10.01 -3.75
C GLN A 134 8.44 9.75 -2.66
N SER A 135 8.83 8.50 -2.41
CA SER A 135 9.90 8.18 -1.44
C SER A 135 11.21 8.84 -1.81
N VAL A 136 11.60 8.84 -3.09
CA VAL A 136 12.80 9.53 -3.56
C VAL A 136 12.66 11.05 -3.44
N LYS A 137 11.50 11.60 -3.83
CA LYS A 137 11.24 13.05 -3.74
C LYS A 137 11.35 13.58 -2.31
N TYR A 138 10.85 12.83 -1.34
CA TYR A 138 10.84 13.23 0.08
C TYR A 138 12.04 12.67 0.88
N ASN A 139 12.91 11.89 0.22
CA ASN A 139 14.00 11.16 0.87
C ASN A 139 13.53 10.37 2.11
N ASP A 140 12.45 9.61 1.93
CA ASP A 140 11.79 8.87 2.99
C ASP A 140 11.34 7.50 2.50
N SER A 141 11.95 6.45 3.06
CA SER A 141 11.64 5.06 2.74
C SER A 141 10.62 4.44 3.70
N SER A 142 10.20 5.14 4.76
CA SER A 142 9.49 4.55 5.91
C SER A 142 8.25 3.74 5.51
N LEU A 143 7.39 4.30 4.65
CA LEU A 143 6.19 3.59 4.17
C LEU A 143 6.53 2.39 3.27
N ILE A 144 7.55 2.52 2.41
CA ILE A 144 7.98 1.41 1.53
C ILE A 144 8.59 0.29 2.36
N ASP A 145 9.44 0.62 3.34
CA ASP A 145 10.07 -0.36 4.22
C ASP A 145 9.00 -1.13 5.02
N TYR A 146 7.98 -0.42 5.53
CA TYR A 146 6.82 -1.04 6.16
C TYR A 146 6.07 -1.98 5.21
N ILE A 147 5.70 -1.51 4.01
CA ILE A 147 4.99 -2.32 3.00
C ILE A 147 5.79 -3.58 2.63
N LEU A 148 7.10 -3.45 2.44
CA LEU A 148 7.95 -4.59 2.05
C LEU A 148 8.07 -5.60 3.19
N ALA A 149 8.21 -5.12 4.44
CA ALA A 149 8.27 -5.98 5.62
C ALA A 149 6.98 -6.78 5.83
N THR A 150 5.83 -6.22 5.48
CA THR A 150 4.52 -6.87 5.64
C THR A 150 4.09 -7.69 4.42
N SER A 151 4.57 -7.33 3.21
CA SER A 151 4.23 -8.02 1.96
C SER A 151 4.67 -9.48 1.84
N GLN A 152 5.45 -10.01 2.78
CA GLN A 152 5.87 -11.42 2.79
C GLN A 152 4.67 -12.38 2.83
N THR A 153 3.57 -11.94 3.45
CA THR A 153 2.31 -12.69 3.51
C THR A 153 1.59 -12.76 2.16
N TYR A 154 1.92 -11.89 1.21
CA TYR A 154 1.29 -11.84 -0.11
C TYR A 154 1.94 -12.79 -1.12
N PHE A 155 3.23 -13.08 -0.99
CA PHE A 155 3.98 -13.84 -1.99
C PHE A 155 4.22 -15.28 -1.57
N VAL A 156 4.21 -16.18 -2.54
CA VAL A 156 4.75 -17.53 -2.38
C VAL A 156 6.27 -17.43 -2.32
N ASP A 157 6.85 -17.99 -1.27
CA ASP A 157 8.30 -18.13 -1.11
C ASP A 157 8.72 -19.60 -1.26
N GLN A 158 10.04 -19.84 -1.20
CA GLN A 158 10.60 -21.18 -1.29
C GLN A 158 10.15 -22.05 -0.10
N ASP A 159 10.08 -21.47 1.10
CA ASP A 159 9.64 -22.19 2.30
C ASP A 159 8.22 -22.73 2.14
N PHE A 160 7.29 -21.94 1.58
CA PHE A 160 5.95 -22.39 1.24
C PHE A 160 5.98 -23.57 0.25
N LEU A 161 6.80 -23.50 -0.79
CA LEU A 161 6.90 -24.61 -1.75
C LEU A 161 7.46 -25.86 -1.09
N ASP A 162 8.54 -25.75 -0.33
CA ASP A 162 9.19 -26.89 0.32
C ASP A 162 8.26 -27.57 1.32
N MET A 163 7.56 -26.79 2.15
CA MET A 163 6.56 -27.29 3.12
C MET A 163 5.36 -27.99 2.47
N ASN A 164 5.06 -27.66 1.21
CA ASN A 164 3.91 -28.18 0.49
C ASN A 164 4.30 -29.10 -0.67
N LEU A 165 5.56 -29.56 -0.73
CA LEU A 165 6.11 -30.37 -1.82
C LEU A 165 5.74 -29.77 -3.20
N GLY A 166 5.87 -28.45 -3.28
CA GLY A 166 5.40 -27.62 -4.37
C GLY A 166 6.28 -27.75 -5.60
N TYR A 167 5.66 -28.04 -6.73
CA TYR A 167 6.31 -28.15 -8.03
C TYR A 167 5.64 -27.23 -9.04
N ILE A 168 6.41 -26.27 -9.57
CA ILE A 168 5.96 -25.36 -10.63
C ILE A 168 6.07 -26.10 -11.96
N LYS A 169 4.92 -26.35 -12.61
CA LYS A 169 4.87 -27.14 -13.85
C LYS A 169 5.44 -26.43 -15.07
N ASP A 170 5.31 -25.10 -15.08
CA ASP A 170 5.75 -24.28 -16.20
C ASP A 170 7.25 -23.97 -16.06
N LYS A 171 8.04 -24.20 -17.11
CA LYS A 171 9.50 -23.90 -17.13
C LYS A 171 9.80 -22.41 -17.18
N GLU A 172 8.96 -21.55 -16.61
CA GLU A 172 9.29 -20.14 -16.46
C GLU A 172 10.35 -20.02 -15.35
N PRO A 173 11.60 -19.66 -15.69
CA PRO A 173 12.58 -19.38 -14.66
C PRO A 173 12.14 -18.11 -13.92
N ASP A 174 12.32 -18.10 -12.59
CA ASP A 174 12.26 -16.89 -11.77
C ASP A 174 10.87 -16.21 -11.76
N VAL A 175 9.88 -16.84 -11.13
CA VAL A 175 8.50 -16.31 -11.02
C VAL A 175 8.24 -15.65 -9.66
N LEU A 176 7.39 -14.63 -9.64
CA LEU A 176 6.87 -14.01 -8.41
C LEU A 176 5.37 -14.26 -8.33
N LEU A 177 4.96 -15.13 -7.41
CA LEU A 177 3.59 -15.64 -7.35
C LEU A 177 2.84 -15.05 -6.15
N LEU A 178 1.58 -14.64 -6.36
CA LEU A 178 0.69 -14.25 -5.26
C LEU A 178 0.06 -15.49 -4.60
N LYS A 179 0.14 -15.58 -3.27
CA LYS A 179 -0.57 -16.58 -2.46
C LYS A 179 -2.08 -16.53 -2.74
N LEU A 180 -2.75 -17.69 -2.71
CA LEU A 180 -4.18 -17.78 -3.00
C LEU A 180 -5.02 -17.07 -1.91
N GLU A 181 -4.55 -17.11 -0.67
CA GLU A 181 -5.16 -16.43 0.47
C GLU A 181 -5.12 -14.92 0.26
N ALA A 182 -3.93 -14.40 -0.06
CA ALA A 182 -3.74 -12.99 -0.36
C ALA A 182 -4.65 -12.54 -1.51
N GLN A 183 -4.77 -13.33 -2.59
CA GLN A 183 -5.66 -13.01 -3.70
C GLN A 183 -7.14 -12.86 -3.28
N LYS A 184 -7.62 -13.66 -2.32
CA LYS A 184 -8.99 -13.57 -1.79
C LYS A 184 -9.20 -12.34 -0.89
N GLU A 185 -8.14 -11.83 -0.30
CA GLU A 185 -8.15 -10.66 0.59
C GLU A 185 -8.00 -9.33 -0.15
N ILE A 186 -7.69 -9.36 -1.45
CA ILE A 186 -7.62 -8.16 -2.27
C ILE A 186 -9.02 -7.54 -2.39
N LYS A 187 -9.15 -6.30 -1.94
CA LYS A 187 -10.37 -5.48 -2.02
C LYS A 187 -10.17 -4.28 -2.93
N TYR A 188 -8.92 -3.89 -3.21
CA TYR A 188 -8.62 -2.74 -4.05
C TYR A 188 -8.90 -3.03 -5.53
N LEU A 189 -10.05 -2.57 -6.02
CA LEU A 189 -10.56 -2.88 -7.36
C LEU A 189 -9.56 -2.62 -8.52
N PRO A 190 -8.78 -1.52 -8.54
CA PRO A 190 -7.75 -1.32 -9.56
C PRO A 190 -6.74 -2.46 -9.60
N LEU A 191 -6.30 -2.95 -8.43
CA LEU A 191 -5.40 -4.10 -8.36
C LEU A 191 -6.09 -5.38 -8.84
N ILE A 192 -7.34 -5.63 -8.43
CA ILE A 192 -8.12 -6.81 -8.88
C ILE A 192 -8.13 -6.87 -10.41
N LYS A 193 -8.54 -5.78 -11.06
CA LYS A 193 -8.58 -5.68 -12.53
C LYS A 193 -7.19 -5.89 -13.15
N LYS A 194 -6.14 -5.40 -12.49
CA LYS A 194 -4.76 -5.54 -12.95
C LYS A 194 -4.31 -7.01 -12.90
N ILE A 195 -4.60 -7.73 -11.81
CA ILE A 195 -4.17 -9.13 -11.61
C ILE A 195 -5.01 -10.14 -12.41
N GLU A 196 -6.28 -9.86 -12.70
CA GLU A 196 -7.14 -10.71 -13.54
C GLU A 196 -6.56 -10.91 -14.94
N GLY A 197 -5.87 -9.90 -15.47
CA GLY A 197 -5.19 -9.96 -16.77
C GLY A 197 -3.76 -10.51 -16.73
N MET A 198 -3.24 -10.89 -15.56
CA MET A 198 -1.86 -11.37 -15.45
C MET A 198 -1.74 -12.87 -15.76
N PRO A 199 -0.54 -13.33 -16.19
CA PRO A 199 -0.29 -14.75 -16.41
C PRO A 199 -0.53 -15.57 -15.15
N LYS A 200 -1.03 -16.79 -15.33
CA LYS A 200 -1.19 -17.77 -14.26
C LYS A 200 -0.17 -18.88 -14.44
N VAL A 201 0.44 -19.31 -13.34
CA VAL A 201 1.42 -20.39 -13.29
C VAL A 201 0.83 -21.54 -12.50
N LYS A 202 0.90 -22.74 -13.07
CA LYS A 202 0.34 -23.92 -12.41
C LYS A 202 1.36 -24.52 -11.44
N VAL A 203 0.97 -24.61 -10.17
CA VAL A 203 1.77 -25.25 -9.12
C VAL A 203 1.03 -26.50 -8.66
N GLN A 204 1.73 -27.63 -8.71
CA GLN A 204 1.32 -28.86 -8.05
C GLN A 204 1.79 -28.81 -6.61
N LEU A 205 0.88 -28.98 -5.68
CA LEU A 205 1.18 -29.06 -4.25
C LEU A 205 0.91 -30.49 -3.80
N GLY A 206 1.87 -31.09 -3.10
CA GLY A 206 1.74 -32.42 -2.54
C GLY A 206 0.92 -32.45 -1.24
N PRO A 207 0.80 -33.63 -0.60
CA PRO A 207 0.07 -33.80 0.65
C PRO A 207 0.68 -32.97 1.79
N SER A 208 -0.09 -32.06 2.36
CA SER A 208 0.29 -31.20 3.49
C SER A 208 -0.95 -30.71 4.26
N PHE A 209 -0.76 -29.99 5.36
CA PHE A 209 -1.87 -29.33 6.07
C PHE A 209 -2.63 -28.35 5.17
N TYR A 210 -1.90 -27.61 4.32
CA TYR A 210 -2.49 -26.66 3.37
C TYR A 210 -3.39 -27.34 2.35
N THR A 211 -3.02 -28.54 1.90
CA THR A 211 -3.74 -29.29 0.87
C THR A 211 -4.74 -30.29 1.41
N GLY A 212 -4.94 -30.34 2.74
CA GLY A 212 -5.80 -31.35 3.36
C GLY A 212 -5.26 -32.78 3.19
N PHE A 213 -3.95 -32.93 3.08
CA PHE A 213 -3.23 -34.18 2.81
C PHE A 213 -3.54 -34.82 1.44
N GLU A 214 -3.94 -34.01 0.45
CA GLU A 214 -4.14 -34.44 -0.94
C GLU A 214 -3.14 -33.77 -1.89
N THR A 215 -2.87 -34.41 -3.03
CA THR A 215 -2.12 -33.74 -4.11
C THR A 215 -3.09 -32.91 -4.95
N ILE A 216 -2.84 -31.60 -5.03
CA ILE A 216 -3.70 -30.66 -5.76
C ILE A 216 -2.90 -29.87 -6.79
N ASN A 217 -3.58 -29.40 -7.84
CA ASN A 217 -3.03 -28.41 -8.76
C ASN A 217 -3.76 -27.09 -8.54
N LYS A 218 -3.01 -26.00 -8.41
CA LYS A 218 -3.56 -24.65 -8.24
C LYS A 218 -2.86 -23.68 -9.18
N ASP A 219 -3.63 -22.73 -9.69
CA ASP A 219 -3.12 -21.66 -10.53
C ASP A 219 -2.84 -20.44 -9.65
N PHE A 220 -1.59 -19.98 -9.66
CA PHE A 220 -1.14 -18.79 -8.94
C PHE A 220 -0.92 -17.66 -9.93
N VAL A 221 -1.25 -16.42 -9.55
CA VAL A 221 -1.02 -15.25 -10.42
C VAL A 221 0.47 -14.88 -10.38
N ASN A 222 1.10 -14.83 -11.56
CA ASN A 222 2.48 -14.35 -11.72
C ASN A 222 2.50 -12.83 -11.87
N VAL A 223 2.99 -12.16 -10.83
CA VAL A 223 3.03 -10.69 -10.72
C VAL A 223 4.40 -10.08 -11.01
N ASN A 224 5.32 -10.85 -11.62
CA ASN A 224 6.64 -10.36 -12.01
C ASN A 224 6.62 -9.05 -12.81
N SER A 225 5.61 -8.89 -13.67
CA SER A 225 5.47 -7.71 -14.53
C SER A 225 5.28 -6.41 -13.74
N ILE A 226 4.76 -6.46 -12.51
CA ILE A 226 4.62 -5.29 -11.62
C ILE A 226 5.97 -4.62 -11.38
N PHE A 227 7.03 -5.42 -11.21
CA PHE A 227 8.40 -4.96 -10.96
C PHE A 227 9.30 -5.12 -12.20
N GLY A 228 8.69 -5.21 -13.39
CA GLY A 228 9.36 -5.51 -14.64
C GLY A 228 9.93 -4.30 -15.38
N LYS A 229 10.26 -4.51 -16.67
CA LYS A 229 10.89 -3.50 -17.53
C LYS A 229 10.06 -2.21 -17.67
N GLU A 230 8.74 -2.33 -17.74
CA GLU A 230 7.85 -1.17 -17.88
C GLU A 230 7.96 -0.20 -16.69
N LEU A 231 8.04 -0.74 -15.46
CA LEU A 231 8.25 0.06 -14.27
C LEU A 231 9.60 0.80 -14.34
N ILE A 232 10.66 0.07 -14.68
CA ILE A 232 12.03 0.61 -14.77
C ILE A 232 12.13 1.72 -15.83
N GLN A 233 11.38 1.62 -16.93
CA GLN A 233 11.38 2.63 -18.00
C GLN A 233 10.77 3.97 -17.56
N LYS A 234 9.84 3.98 -16.60
CA LYS A 234 9.26 5.21 -16.04
C LYS A 234 10.21 5.97 -15.12
N MET A 235 11.28 5.32 -14.64
CA MET A 235 12.15 5.87 -13.61
C MET A 235 13.35 6.67 -14.14
N ASN A 236 13.68 7.76 -13.44
CA ASN A 236 14.95 8.46 -13.59
C ASN A 236 16.12 7.70 -12.91
N GLY A 237 17.34 8.24 -13.00
CA GLY A 237 18.55 7.60 -12.45
C GLY A 237 18.49 7.37 -10.94
N THR A 238 18.04 8.37 -10.18
CA THR A 238 17.90 8.29 -8.72
C THR A 238 16.84 7.28 -8.31
N GLU A 239 15.68 7.30 -8.97
CA GLU A 239 14.58 6.35 -8.75
C GLU A 239 15.00 4.90 -9.06
N LYS A 240 15.78 4.68 -10.13
CA LYS A 240 16.34 3.36 -10.45
C LYS A 240 17.31 2.87 -9.38
N SER A 241 18.16 3.75 -8.86
CA SER A 241 19.08 3.41 -7.77
C SER A 241 18.31 3.01 -6.52
N TYR A 242 17.32 3.82 -6.13
CA TYR A 242 16.46 3.55 -4.99
C TYR A 242 15.71 2.23 -5.14
N PHE A 243 15.05 1.99 -6.29
CA PHE A 243 14.34 0.75 -6.58
C PHE A 243 15.25 -0.47 -6.42
N LYS A 244 16.47 -0.42 -6.97
CA LYS A 244 17.43 -1.52 -6.86
C LYS A 244 17.86 -1.80 -5.42
N GLN A 245 18.09 -0.75 -4.63
CA GLN A 245 18.63 -0.87 -3.27
C GLN A 245 17.59 -1.27 -2.23
N HIS A 246 16.33 -0.84 -2.38
CA HIS A 246 15.31 -1.03 -1.35
C HIS A 246 14.25 -2.05 -1.73
N ILE A 247 13.77 -2.04 -2.98
CA ILE A 247 12.60 -2.81 -3.40
C ILE A 247 13.00 -4.10 -4.08
N LEU A 248 13.89 -4.03 -5.07
CA LEU A 248 14.26 -5.19 -5.87
C LEU A 248 14.88 -6.30 -5.01
N ILE A 249 15.77 -5.94 -4.07
CA ILE A 249 16.39 -6.90 -3.14
C ILE A 249 15.32 -7.59 -2.28
N SER A 250 14.32 -6.85 -1.80
CA SER A 250 13.24 -7.40 -0.98
C SER A 250 12.34 -8.33 -1.78
N VAL A 251 11.95 -7.93 -3.00
CA VAL A 251 11.11 -8.72 -3.90
C VAL A 251 11.84 -9.98 -4.41
N GLN A 252 13.15 -9.90 -4.64
CA GLN A 252 13.97 -11.03 -5.12
C GLN A 252 13.94 -12.24 -4.17
N LYS A 253 13.77 -12.01 -2.86
CA LYS A 253 13.66 -13.09 -1.88
C LYS A 253 12.42 -13.97 -2.07
N PHE A 254 11.39 -13.43 -2.71
CA PHE A 254 10.13 -14.13 -2.98
C PHE A 254 10.05 -14.69 -4.39
N ARG A 255 11.13 -14.56 -5.18
CA ARG A 255 11.17 -15.20 -6.48
C ARG A 255 11.50 -16.67 -6.31
N VAL A 256 10.69 -17.51 -6.92
CA VAL A 256 10.81 -18.97 -6.87
C VAL A 256 11.09 -19.50 -8.26
N ASN A 257 11.89 -20.56 -8.34
CA ASN A 257 12.26 -21.19 -9.60
C ASN A 257 11.47 -22.49 -9.80
N SER A 258 11.15 -22.80 -11.05
CA SER A 258 10.85 -24.18 -11.42
C SER A 258 12.09 -25.01 -11.14
N GLN A 259 12.03 -25.96 -10.20
CA GLN A 259 13.10 -26.94 -10.04
C GLN A 259 13.24 -27.73 -11.35
N GLN A 260 14.48 -27.86 -11.84
CA GLN A 260 14.83 -28.60 -13.06
C GLN A 260 14.49 -30.08 -12.94
#